data_AF-A0A088S8C2-F1
#
_entry.id   AF-A0A088S8C2-F1
#
_cell.length_a   1.000
_cell.length_b   1.000
_cell.length_c   1.000
_cell.angle_alpha   90.00
_cell.angle_beta   90.00
_cell.angle_gamma   90.00
#
_symmetry.space_group_name_H-M   'P 1'
#
loop_
_entity.id
_entity.type
_entity.pdbx_description
1 polymer ?
#
loop_
_entity_poly.entity_id
_entity_poly.type
_entity_poly.pdbx_seq_one_letter_code
_entity_poly.pdbx_strand_id
1 'polypeptide(L)'
;GRLQFHNNGLLMYGGSESDHHTAVLKGKVVVAKNPCLHPGDIRVLSAVDVPELRHMVDCVVFPQKGKRPHPNECSGSDLDGDIYFVSWDANLIPPRVVMPMDYTAAPSEILDHDVTIEEVMEYFTNYIVNDSLG
;
A
#
# COMPACT_ATOMS: atom_id res chain seq x y z
N GLY A 1 -21.90 -2.55 28.80
CA GLY A 1 -20.74 -3.41 29.13
C GLY A 1 -19.56 -2.92 28.33
N ARG A 2 -18.50 -2.47 29.00
CA ARG A 2 -17.36 -1.75 28.41
C ARG A 2 -16.36 -2.77 27.84
N LEU A 3 -16.22 -2.86 26.52
CA LEU A 3 -15.11 -3.58 25.90
C LEU A 3 -13.89 -2.66 25.91
N GLN A 4 -13.08 -2.76 26.96
CA GLN A 4 -11.75 -2.18 26.98
C GLN A 4 -10.82 -3.14 26.24
N PHE A 5 -10.35 -2.77 25.06
CA PHE A 5 -9.20 -3.43 24.44
C PHE A 5 -7.94 -2.91 25.12
N HIS A 6 -7.44 -3.66 26.11
CA HIS A 6 -6.12 -3.47 26.67
C HIS A 6 -5.10 -4.07 25.68
N ASN A 7 -4.29 -3.24 25.02
CA ASN A 7 -3.05 -3.74 24.44
C ASN A 7 -1.91 -2.73 24.61
N ASN A 8 -0.78 -3.27 25.06
CA ASN A 8 0.39 -2.59 25.61
C ASN A 8 0.95 -1.44 24.74
N GLY A 9 0.67 -0.19 25.12
CA GLY A 9 1.44 0.99 24.70
C GLY A 9 0.78 1.93 23.68
N LEU A 10 -0.48 1.71 23.30
CA LEU A 10 -1.20 2.57 22.35
C LEU A 10 -1.93 3.72 23.09
N LEU A 11 -1.52 4.96 22.86
CA LEU A 11 -2.27 6.14 23.31
C LEU A 11 -3.34 6.50 22.27
N MET A 12 -4.55 5.97 22.45
CA MET A 12 -5.75 6.45 21.76
C MET A 12 -6.29 7.65 22.57
N TYR A 13 -6.15 8.88 22.05
CA TYR A 13 -6.76 10.05 22.70
C TYR A 13 -8.24 10.13 22.34
N GLY A 14 -9.11 9.89 23.33
CA GLY A 14 -10.55 9.94 23.13
C GLY A 14 -11.32 10.87 24.08
N GLY A 15 -11.94 11.91 23.52
CA GLY A 15 -13.04 12.69 24.14
C GLY A 15 -14.40 11.99 23.98
N SER A 16 -15.38 12.41 24.78
CA SER A 16 -16.64 11.72 25.19
C SER A 16 -17.62 11.24 24.12
N GLU A 17 -18.43 10.24 24.52
CA GLU A 17 -19.51 9.54 23.80
C GLU A 17 -20.61 10.45 23.24
N SER A 18 -20.52 10.83 21.96
CA SER A 18 -21.63 10.92 20.99
C SER A 18 -21.19 11.43 19.60
N ASP A 19 -19.94 11.20 19.18
CA ASP A 19 -19.37 11.83 17.98
C ASP A 19 -18.47 10.86 17.20
N HIS A 20 -18.40 10.98 15.87
CA HIS A 20 -17.56 10.14 15.02
C HIS A 20 -16.09 10.30 15.42
N HIS A 21 -15.57 9.34 16.18
CA HIS A 21 -14.26 9.46 16.81
C HIS A 21 -13.13 9.22 15.80
N THR A 22 -12.58 10.29 15.23
CA THR A 22 -11.36 10.22 14.41
C THR A 22 -10.15 10.04 15.33
N ALA A 23 -9.55 8.85 15.30
CA ALA A 23 -8.32 8.57 16.02
C ALA A 23 -7.11 8.63 15.07
N VAL A 24 -6.06 9.34 15.48
CA VAL A 24 -4.78 9.33 14.75
C VAL A 24 -3.93 8.16 15.24
N LEU A 25 -3.62 7.23 14.35
CA LEU A 25 -2.78 6.08 14.64
C LEU A 25 -1.31 6.50 14.77
N LYS A 26 -0.62 6.00 15.80
CA LYS A 26 0.82 6.22 16.01
C LYS A 26 1.52 4.90 16.34
N GLY A 27 2.78 4.79 15.94
CA GLY A 27 3.62 3.64 16.26
C GLY A 27 3.77 2.66 15.09
N LYS A 28 4.21 1.45 15.40
CA LYS A 28 4.56 0.45 14.37
C LYS A 28 3.29 -0.11 13.72
N VAL A 29 3.28 -0.14 12.40
CA VAL A 29 2.16 -0.64 11.59
C VAL A 29 2.66 -1.56 10.49
N VAL A 30 1.81 -2.50 10.09
CA VAL A 30 1.95 -3.25 8.84
C VAL A 30 1.07 -2.59 7.78
N VAL A 31 1.63 -2.46 6.58
CA VAL A 31 0.96 -1.98 5.37
C VAL A 31 1.22 -2.98 4.26
N ALA A 32 0.17 -3.39 3.53
CA ALA A 32 0.30 -4.25 2.36
C ALA A 32 -0.80 -3.92 1.35
N LYS A 33 -0.56 -4.18 0.06
CA LYS A 33 -1.57 -4.19 -1.00
C LYS A 33 -1.83 -5.63 -1.42
N ASN A 34 -3.09 -5.95 -1.70
CA ASN A 34 -3.46 -7.21 -2.34
C ASN A 34 -3.61 -7.02 -3.87
N PRO A 35 -3.15 -7.98 -4.68
CA PRO A 35 -2.44 -9.21 -4.30
C PRO A 35 -1.02 -8.94 -3.79
N CYS A 36 -0.56 -9.77 -2.86
CA CYS A 36 0.76 -9.70 -2.23
C CYS A 36 1.55 -10.96 -2.60
N LEU A 37 2.49 -10.85 -3.55
CA LEU A 37 3.15 -11.99 -4.17
C LEU A 37 4.59 -12.20 -3.68
N HIS A 38 5.22 -11.16 -3.14
CA HIS A 38 6.55 -11.21 -2.59
C HIS A 38 6.53 -10.86 -1.08
N PRO A 39 7.28 -11.56 -0.21
CA PRO A 39 7.26 -11.29 1.23
C PRO A 39 7.72 -9.87 1.62
N GLY A 40 8.47 -9.20 0.73
CA GLY A 40 8.88 -7.80 0.89
C GLY A 40 7.77 -6.77 0.61
N ASP A 41 6.64 -7.20 0.04
CA ASP A 41 5.49 -6.32 -0.24
C ASP A 41 4.72 -5.97 1.05
N ILE A 42 4.93 -6.77 2.11
CA ILE A 42 4.43 -6.50 3.45
C ILE A 42 5.42 -5.56 4.14
N ARG A 43 5.01 -4.31 4.29
CA ARG A 43 5.83 -3.24 4.84
C ARG A 43 5.54 -3.00 6.30
N VAL A 44 6.58 -3.02 7.13
CA VAL A 44 6.52 -2.53 8.51
C VAL A 44 6.98 -1.07 8.53
N LEU A 45 6.06 -0.15 8.83
CA LEU A 45 6.28 1.29 8.85
C LEU A 45 6.02 1.87 10.25
N SER A 46 6.33 3.16 10.43
CA SER A 46 5.98 3.92 11.63
C SER A 46 4.92 4.95 11.28
N ALA A 47 3.71 4.78 11.81
CA ALA A 47 2.66 5.79 11.78
C ALA A 47 3.03 6.95 12.69
N VAL A 48 2.93 8.17 12.15
CA VAL A 48 3.26 9.42 12.83
C VAL A 48 2.11 10.41 12.69
N ASP A 49 1.91 11.22 13.72
CA ASP A 49 0.88 12.27 13.72
C ASP A 49 1.48 13.58 13.21
N VAL A 50 0.94 14.05 12.09
CA VAL A 50 1.28 15.32 11.46
C VAL A 50 0.06 16.23 11.59
N PRO A 51 0.08 17.22 12.51
CA PRO A 51 -1.10 18.05 12.81
C PRO A 51 -1.74 18.69 11.58
N GLU A 52 -0.92 19.10 10.62
CA GLU A 52 -1.34 19.73 9.37
C GLU A 52 -2.18 18.81 8.48
N LEU A 53 -2.02 17.49 8.61
CA LEU A 53 -2.70 16.47 7.81
C LEU A 53 -3.94 15.89 8.51
N ARG A 54 -4.29 16.33 9.72
CA ARG A 54 -5.43 15.77 10.49
C ARG A 54 -6.81 15.97 9.84
N HIS A 55 -6.90 16.84 8.84
CA HIS A 55 -8.11 17.02 8.04
C HIS A 55 -8.31 15.89 7.02
N MET A 56 -7.28 15.08 6.75
CA MET A 56 -7.34 13.89 5.92
C MET A 56 -7.86 12.72 6.75
N VAL A 57 -9.07 12.25 6.43
CA VAL A 57 -9.75 11.16 7.13
C VAL A 57 -9.98 9.98 6.20
N ASP A 58 -10.15 8.78 6.78
CA ASP A 58 -10.39 7.52 6.06
C ASP A 58 -9.37 7.19 4.96
N CYS A 59 -8.13 7.68 5.10
CA CYS A 59 -7.05 7.43 4.18
C CYS A 59 -5.70 7.29 4.89
N VAL A 60 -4.75 6.68 4.18
CA VAL A 60 -3.35 6.59 4.61
C VAL A 60 -2.57 7.64 3.82
N VAL A 61 -1.83 8.50 4.51
CA VAL A 61 -0.97 9.48 3.86
C VAL A 61 0.47 9.00 3.91
N PHE A 62 1.05 8.72 2.74
CA PHE A 62 2.45 8.35 2.61
C PHE A 62 3.34 9.60 2.42
N PRO A 63 4.60 9.58 2.90
CA PRO A 63 5.53 10.66 2.65
C PRO A 63 5.87 10.77 1.16
N GLN A 64 5.89 11.99 0.64
CA GLN A 64 6.31 12.26 -0.74
C GLN A 64 7.83 12.11 -0.94
N LYS A 65 8.62 12.25 0.14
CA LYS A 65 10.08 12.24 0.10
C LYS A 65 10.62 10.91 0.62
N GLY A 66 11.68 10.41 -0.02
CA GLY A 66 12.35 9.18 0.37
C GLY A 66 13.18 8.62 -0.78
N LYS A 67 13.80 7.45 -0.56
CA LYS A 67 14.55 6.74 -1.60
C LYS A 67 13.63 6.05 -2.62
N ARG A 68 12.49 5.56 -2.16
CA ARG A 68 11.48 4.86 -2.95
C ARG A 68 10.09 5.14 -2.33
N PRO A 69 9.06 5.42 -3.13
CA PRO A 69 7.70 5.60 -2.62
C PRO A 69 7.18 4.33 -1.92
N HIS A 70 6.62 4.46 -0.71
CA HIS A 70 6.03 3.32 0.01
C HIS A 70 4.91 2.59 -0.76
N PRO A 71 4.04 3.26 -1.53
CA PRO A 71 3.13 2.60 -2.47
C PRO A 71 3.85 1.59 -3.37
N ASN A 72 4.89 2.04 -4.08
CA ASN A 72 5.63 1.19 -5.00
C ASN A 72 6.37 0.03 -4.31
N GLU A 73 6.67 0.16 -3.02
CA GLU A 73 7.23 -0.93 -2.21
C GLU A 73 6.19 -2.00 -1.82
N CYS A 74 4.90 -1.71 -1.95
CA CYS A 74 3.78 -2.60 -1.68
C CYS A 74 3.20 -3.11 -3.02
N SER A 75 3.70 -4.24 -3.53
CA SER A 75 3.19 -4.86 -4.78
C SER A 75 3.19 -3.93 -6.01
N GLY A 76 4.12 -2.99 -6.08
CA GLY A 76 4.21 -2.03 -7.21
C GLY A 76 3.04 -1.02 -7.27
N SER A 77 2.31 -0.85 -6.17
CA SER A 77 1.15 0.05 -6.04
C SER A 77 1.48 1.51 -6.38
N ASP A 78 0.45 2.24 -6.79
CA ASP A 78 0.48 3.69 -6.88
C ASP A 78 -0.65 4.30 -6.03
N LEU A 79 -1.10 5.51 -6.38
CA LEU A 79 -2.13 6.26 -5.66
C LEU A 79 -3.29 6.67 -6.59
N ASP A 80 -3.61 5.85 -7.59
CA ASP A 80 -4.71 6.08 -8.54
C ASP A 80 -6.09 5.57 -8.06
N GLY A 81 -6.12 4.90 -6.89
CA GLY A 81 -7.31 4.24 -6.34
C GLY A 81 -7.01 3.04 -5.43
N ASP A 82 -5.72 2.68 -5.29
CA ASP A 82 -5.28 1.55 -4.49
C ASP A 82 -5.70 1.58 -3.02
N ILE A 83 -6.16 0.42 -2.54
CA ILE A 83 -6.58 0.20 -1.15
C ILE A 83 -5.54 -0.66 -0.44
N TYR A 84 -5.17 -0.22 0.76
CA TYR A 84 -4.14 -0.86 1.58
C TYR A 84 -4.75 -1.56 2.77
N PHE A 85 -4.27 -2.77 3.04
CA PHE A 85 -4.41 -3.37 4.35
C PHE A 85 -3.45 -2.67 5.32
N VAL A 86 -4.00 -2.12 6.41
CA VAL A 86 -3.22 -1.50 7.48
C VAL A 86 -3.60 -2.11 8.82
N SER A 87 -2.60 -2.55 9.58
CA SER A 87 -2.82 -3.10 10.93
C SER A 87 -1.75 -2.65 11.91
N TRP A 88 -2.16 -2.42 13.14
CA TRP A 88 -1.31 -2.10 14.29
C TRP A 88 -1.33 -3.20 15.36
N ASP A 89 -1.95 -4.35 15.06
CA ASP A 89 -1.93 -5.50 15.96
C ASP A 89 -0.51 -6.10 15.99
N ALA A 90 0.10 -6.13 17.18
CA ALA A 90 1.44 -6.66 17.38
C ALA A 90 1.61 -8.10 16.89
N ASN A 91 0.55 -8.91 16.89
CA ASN A 91 0.59 -10.30 16.40
C ASN A 91 0.62 -10.39 14.87
N LEU A 92 0.13 -9.36 14.18
CA LEU A 92 0.14 -9.27 12.73
C LEU A 92 1.39 -8.58 12.19
N ILE A 93 2.20 -7.97 13.06
CA ILE A 93 3.50 -7.41 12.69
C ILE A 93 4.49 -8.57 12.47
N PRO A 94 5.00 -8.78 11.24
CA PRO A 94 5.90 -9.88 10.98
C PRO A 94 7.22 -9.67 11.75
N PRO A 95 7.79 -10.73 12.33
CA PRO A 95 9.05 -10.64 13.08
C PRO A 95 10.26 -10.39 12.17
N ARG A 96 10.14 -10.69 10.87
CA ARG A 96 11.17 -10.49 9.85
C ARG A 96 10.64 -9.58 8.76
N VAL A 97 11.43 -8.59 8.39
CA VAL A 97 11.19 -7.73 7.23
C VAL A 97 12.11 -8.16 6.09
N VAL A 98 11.58 -8.22 4.87
CA VAL A 98 12.32 -8.51 3.64
C VAL A 98 12.35 -7.24 2.78
N MET A 99 13.41 -7.05 2.00
CA MET A 99 13.47 -5.95 1.04
C MET A 99 12.34 -6.09 0.00
N PRO A 100 11.69 -5.00 -0.42
CA PRO A 100 10.67 -5.05 -1.46
C PRO A 100 11.21 -5.61 -2.76
N MET A 101 10.32 -6.24 -3.52
CA MET A 101 10.61 -6.59 -4.90
C MET A 101 10.86 -5.32 -5.73
N ASP A 102 11.70 -5.43 -6.74
CA ASP A 102 11.86 -4.37 -7.73
C ASP A 102 10.72 -4.46 -8.74
N TYR A 103 9.86 -3.43 -8.74
CA TYR A 103 8.71 -3.31 -9.63
C TYR A 103 8.99 -2.35 -10.79
N THR A 104 10.28 -2.13 -11.12
CA THR A 104 10.65 -1.40 -12.33
C THR A 104 10.09 -2.14 -13.54
N ALA A 105 9.24 -1.45 -14.30
CA ALA A 105 8.67 -2.00 -15.52
C ALA A 105 9.78 -2.35 -16.53
N ALA A 106 9.53 -3.38 -17.34
CA ALA A 106 10.40 -3.67 -18.47
C ALA A 106 10.47 -2.43 -19.39
N PRO A 107 11.62 -2.15 -20.01
CA PRO A 107 11.74 -1.07 -20.98
C PRO A 107 10.70 -1.24 -22.08
N SER A 108 10.08 -0.14 -22.50
CA SER A 108 9.22 -0.15 -23.68
C SER A 108 10.04 -0.49 -24.92
N GLU A 109 9.52 -1.37 -25.76
CA GLU A 109 10.10 -1.61 -27.08
C GLU A 109 9.90 -0.36 -27.95
N ILE A 110 10.99 0.16 -28.49
CA ILE A 110 10.97 1.30 -29.41
C ILE A 110 11.07 0.72 -30.82
N LEU A 111 9.99 0.82 -31.58
CA LEU A 111 9.96 0.44 -32.98
C LEU A 111 10.63 1.53 -33.83
N ASP A 112 11.34 1.12 -34.86
CA ASP A 112 12.00 1.99 -35.83
C ASP A 112 11.06 2.48 -36.95
N HIS A 113 9.76 2.14 -36.84
CA HIS A 113 8.71 2.44 -37.81
C HIS A 113 7.39 2.80 -37.11
N ASP A 114 6.46 3.36 -37.88
CA ASP A 114 5.12 3.68 -37.40
C ASP A 114 4.32 2.39 -37.16
N VAL A 115 3.64 2.32 -36.00
CA VAL A 115 2.83 1.17 -35.60
C VAL A 115 1.75 0.88 -36.65
N THR A 116 1.74 -0.36 -37.12
CA THR A 116 0.75 -0.86 -38.09
C THR A 116 -0.47 -1.48 -37.39
N ILE A 117 -1.59 -1.59 -38.11
CA ILE A 117 -2.79 -2.22 -37.54
C ILE A 117 -2.58 -3.73 -37.32
N GLU A 118 -1.76 -4.36 -38.15
CA GLU A 118 -1.39 -5.77 -38.05
C GLU A 118 -0.65 -6.07 -36.73
N GLU A 119 0.29 -5.22 -36.33
CA GLU A 119 1.01 -5.35 -35.05
C GLU A 119 0.10 -5.17 -33.84
N VAL A 120 -0.88 -4.27 -33.93
CA VAL A 120 -1.91 -4.12 -32.89
C VAL A 120 -2.72 -5.41 -32.77
N MET A 121 -3.13 -6.01 -33.89
CA MET A 121 -3.86 -7.29 -33.89
C MET A 121 -3.03 -8.43 -33.30
N GLU A 122 -1.74 -8.49 -33.64
CA GLU A 122 -0.82 -9.48 -33.08
C GLU A 122 -0.64 -9.30 -31.57
N TYR A 123 -0.47 -8.06 -31.10
CA TYR A 123 -0.39 -7.74 -29.68
C TYR A 123 -1.62 -8.23 -28.91
N PHE A 124 -2.83 -7.93 -29.40
CA PHE A 124 -4.07 -8.40 -28.76
C PHE A 124 -4.16 -9.93 -28.74
N THR A 125 -3.76 -10.60 -29.82
CA THR A 125 -3.76 -12.06 -29.90
C THR A 125 -2.78 -12.66 -28.88
N ASN A 126 -1.57 -12.12 -28.80
CA ASN A 126 -0.55 -12.53 -27.84
C ASN A 126 -0.98 -12.25 -26.39
N TYR A 127 -1.62 -11.11 -26.14
CA TYR A 127 -2.18 -10.79 -24.83
C TYR A 127 -3.21 -11.84 -24.42
N ILE A 128 -4.20 -12.14 -25.26
CA ILE A 128 -5.27 -13.11 -24.96
C ILE A 128 -4.71 -14.50 -24.66
N VAL A 129 -3.69 -14.95 -25.41
CA VAL A 129 -3.09 -16.28 -25.23
C VAL A 129 -2.30 -16.37 -23.92
N ASN A 130 -1.65 -15.27 -23.52
CA ASN A 130 -0.71 -15.27 -22.41
C ASN A 130 -1.29 -14.65 -21.12
N ASP A 131 -2.51 -14.11 -21.14
CA ASP A 131 -3.18 -13.53 -19.97
C ASP A 131 -3.46 -14.62 -18.92
N SER A 132 -2.51 -14.78 -18.00
CA SER A 132 -2.49 -15.81 -16.97
C SER A 132 -2.49 -15.18 -15.57
N LEU A 133 -3.25 -14.09 -15.39
CA LEU A 133 -3.52 -13.52 -14.07
C LEU A 133 -4.74 -14.22 -13.47
N GLY A 134 -4.53 -14.93 -12.35
CA GLY A 134 -5.57 -15.69 -11.62
C GLY A 134 -6.17 -14.94 -10.45
#